data_AF-B4JLB0-F1
#
_entry.id   AF-B4JLB0-F1
#
_cell.length_a   1.000
_cell.length_b   1.000
_cell.length_c   1.000
_cell.angle_alpha   90.00
_cell.angle_beta   90.00
_cell.angle_gamma   90.00
#
_symmetry.space_group_name_H-M   'P 1'
#
loop_
_entity.id
_entity.type
_entity.pdbx_description
1 polymer ?
#
loop_
_entity_poly.entity_id
_entity_poly.type
_entity_poly.pdbx_seq_one_letter_code
_entity_poly.pdbx_strand_id
1 'polypeptide(L)'
;MNTLMRRAQQLRLWRTYCIKQSAVAGTEVASRGKPSYEEFIGSRHQQAQRSIVVQVSSERSYTELYNYCSRFGRIVIAQHYCVPHEDELHYMLLEYASAGEAAAAINSSAYNAELGSSGSGVPVRSPFLWFRAAASGRRGLAKLAANQHPLPLATIDGTRPPTHEQLQQLLRGAESIEQQILKLYEHTRLNDLGVRMRFLAALQVQQAISGMFPDALAQPFGSSVNGFGKMGCDLDLILRFDGETTITDGQEMSANEPSRLIYHTKENMSNGRSQTQRQMECIGDLLHLFLPGVCHVRRILQARVPIIKYHHEHLNLEVDLSMSNLTGFYMSELLYMFGELDPRVRPLTFSIRRWAQSCGLTNPSPGRWISNFSLTCLVMYFLQQLRQPILPAIGALVKAANASDVRITEDGINCTFARDTDRLGFRSRNTSNLSELLLQFFEFYSQFDFHNRAISLNEGRALTKPDHSAMYIANPLEQLLNVSKNVSLEECERLRIEVRNAAWMLESEVENSTLPESERQDQSWGLLNLFKHPEKSVIRPNMFFKPRMVEVSDLFDKSQAATTASPPVSYKSATVRQQVQNIKAAARIEMKELRESSTTTTTAKTKRSR
;
A
#
# COMPACT_ATOMS: atom_id res chain seq x y z
N MET A 1 -8.96 34.48 -27.32
CA MET A 1 -10.40 34.27 -27.61
C MET A 1 -10.66 33.09 -28.53
N ASN A 2 -9.89 32.89 -29.61
CA ASN A 2 -10.05 31.74 -30.54
C ASN A 2 -9.68 30.36 -29.97
N THR A 3 -8.78 30.27 -28.99
CA THR A 3 -8.42 29.01 -28.30
C THR A 3 -9.48 28.52 -27.30
N LEU A 4 -10.22 29.44 -26.67
CA LEU A 4 -11.33 29.10 -25.77
C LEU A 4 -12.57 28.61 -26.54
N MET A 5 -12.84 29.18 -27.71
CA MET A 5 -13.95 28.73 -28.57
C MET A 5 -13.70 27.35 -29.19
N ARG A 6 -12.48 27.07 -29.69
CA ARG A 6 -12.12 25.71 -30.15
C ARG A 6 -12.22 24.66 -29.03
N ARG A 7 -11.78 24.98 -27.81
CA ARG A 7 -11.85 24.10 -26.63
C ARG A 7 -13.28 23.82 -26.16
N ALA A 8 -14.15 24.84 -26.15
CA ALA A 8 -15.57 24.64 -25.85
C ALA A 8 -16.27 23.76 -26.89
N GLN A 9 -15.84 23.82 -28.15
CA GLN A 9 -16.38 23.01 -29.24
C GLN A 9 -15.87 21.56 -29.18
N GLN A 10 -14.60 21.32 -28.84
CA GLN A 10 -14.03 19.98 -28.61
C GLN A 10 -14.64 19.27 -27.39
N LEU A 11 -14.78 19.96 -26.25
CA LEU A 11 -15.49 19.42 -25.08
C LEU A 11 -16.96 19.07 -25.39
N ARG A 12 -17.61 19.86 -26.26
CA ARG A 12 -18.99 19.62 -26.68
C ARG A 12 -19.08 18.44 -27.65
N LEU A 13 -18.16 18.31 -28.60
CA LEU A 13 -18.07 17.17 -29.51
C LEU A 13 -17.83 15.86 -28.74
N TRP A 14 -16.96 15.90 -27.74
CA TRP A 14 -16.71 14.76 -26.87
C TRP A 14 -17.89 14.40 -25.97
N ARG A 15 -18.55 15.40 -25.38
CA ARG A 15 -19.81 15.23 -24.63
C ARG A 15 -20.93 14.64 -25.50
N THR A 16 -20.98 14.99 -26.79
CA THR A 16 -22.00 14.48 -27.73
C THR A 16 -21.73 13.03 -28.13
N TYR A 17 -20.46 12.60 -28.11
CA TYR A 17 -20.06 11.20 -28.33
C TYR A 17 -20.46 10.30 -27.15
N CYS A 18 -20.28 10.77 -25.90
CA CYS A 18 -20.69 10.02 -24.71
C CYS A 18 -22.21 9.87 -24.54
N ILE A 19 -23.03 10.69 -25.22
CA ILE A 19 -24.50 10.73 -25.03
C ILE A 19 -25.26 9.74 -25.93
N LYS A 20 -24.60 9.02 -26.86
CA LYS A 20 -25.32 8.15 -27.82
C LYS A 20 -25.49 6.67 -27.43
N GLN A 21 -25.10 6.22 -26.23
CA GLN A 21 -25.35 4.84 -25.78
C GLN A 21 -25.59 4.71 -24.26
N SER A 22 -26.58 5.40 -23.71
CA SER A 22 -27.04 5.11 -22.35
C SER A 22 -28.50 5.48 -22.17
N ALA A 23 -29.38 4.53 -22.51
CA ALA A 23 -30.73 4.50 -21.99
C ALA A 23 -31.00 3.08 -21.48
N VAL A 24 -31.63 3.01 -20.31
CA VAL A 24 -32.15 1.81 -19.61
C VAL A 24 -31.16 1.07 -18.71
N ALA A 25 -31.18 1.41 -17.41
CA ALA A 25 -31.74 0.56 -16.35
C ALA A 25 -31.34 1.10 -14.97
N GLY A 26 -32.13 2.04 -14.45
CA GLY A 26 -32.20 2.27 -13.01
C GLY A 26 -33.09 1.19 -12.40
N THR A 27 -32.59 0.48 -11.40
CA THR A 27 -33.43 -0.19 -10.41
C THR A 27 -32.89 0.14 -9.03
N GLU A 28 -33.74 0.83 -8.28
CA GLU A 28 -33.56 1.24 -6.90
C GLU A 28 -33.43 -0.01 -6.01
N VAL A 29 -32.32 -0.12 -5.29
CA VAL A 29 -32.24 -0.93 -4.08
C VAL A 29 -32.08 0.03 -2.92
N ALA A 30 -33.08 0.00 -2.04
CA ALA A 30 -33.28 0.88 -0.92
C ALA A 30 -32.10 0.90 0.09
N SER A 31 -31.97 2.06 0.73
CA SER A 31 -30.89 2.51 1.62
C SER A 31 -30.64 1.64 2.85
N ARG A 32 -29.50 0.95 2.89
CA ARG A 32 -28.65 0.98 4.09
C ARG A 32 -27.50 1.93 3.76
N GLY A 33 -27.31 2.96 4.59
CA GLY A 33 -26.19 3.90 4.42
C GLY A 33 -24.86 3.14 4.35
N LYS A 34 -23.89 3.67 3.60
CA LYS A 34 -22.54 3.10 3.58
C LYS A 34 -21.94 3.19 4.99
N PRO A 35 -21.22 2.17 5.48
CA PRO A 35 -20.69 2.18 6.84
C PRO A 35 -19.71 3.33 7.03
N SER A 36 -19.70 3.91 8.22
CA SER A 36 -18.63 4.83 8.64
C SER A 36 -17.28 4.11 8.69
N TYR A 37 -16.18 4.87 8.72
CA TYR A 37 -14.84 4.29 8.82
C TYR A 37 -14.69 3.45 10.10
N GLU A 38 -15.18 3.94 11.23
CA GLU A 38 -15.12 3.24 12.52
C GLU A 38 -15.93 1.94 12.51
N GLU A 39 -17.15 1.95 11.96
CA GLU A 39 -17.95 0.73 11.77
C GLU A 39 -17.26 -0.28 10.83
N PHE A 40 -16.63 0.22 9.76
CA PHE A 40 -15.86 -0.62 8.84
C PHE A 40 -14.68 -1.29 9.56
N ILE A 41 -13.85 -0.52 10.28
CA ILE A 41 -12.70 -1.04 11.04
C ILE A 41 -13.18 -2.03 12.12
N GLY A 42 -14.20 -1.65 12.90
CA GLY A 42 -14.75 -2.49 13.98
C GLY A 42 -15.33 -3.81 13.46
N SER A 43 -16.09 -3.77 12.37
CA SER A 43 -16.63 -4.97 11.73
C SER A 43 -15.52 -5.90 11.23
N ARG A 44 -14.46 -5.36 10.61
CA ARG A 44 -13.31 -6.16 10.16
C ARG A 44 -12.50 -6.74 11.31
N HIS A 45 -12.36 -6.01 12.42
CA HIS A 45 -11.73 -6.52 13.63
C HIS A 45 -12.51 -7.71 14.22
N GLN A 46 -13.83 -7.58 14.36
CA GLN A 46 -14.70 -8.67 14.82
C GLN A 46 -14.64 -9.90 13.90
N GLN A 47 -14.61 -9.68 12.59
CA GLN A 47 -14.46 -10.75 11.61
C GLN A 47 -13.12 -11.50 11.78
N ALA A 48 -12.02 -10.78 12.00
CA ALA A 48 -10.72 -11.41 12.25
C ALA A 48 -10.72 -12.24 13.55
N GLN A 49 -11.33 -11.73 14.63
CA GLN A 49 -11.42 -12.44 15.92
C GLN A 49 -12.20 -13.77 15.85
N ARG A 50 -13.09 -13.91 14.86
CA ARG A 50 -13.86 -15.14 14.62
C ARG A 50 -13.39 -15.91 13.38
N SER A 51 -12.20 -15.62 12.88
CA SER A 51 -11.62 -16.31 11.72
C SER A 51 -10.39 -17.13 12.09
N ILE A 52 -10.19 -18.23 11.37
CA ILE A 52 -8.95 -19.01 11.36
C ILE A 52 -8.43 -19.15 9.94
N VAL A 53 -7.12 -19.35 9.79
CA VAL A 53 -6.47 -19.67 8.52
C VAL A 53 -5.88 -21.06 8.64
N VAL A 54 -6.24 -21.93 7.71
CA VAL A 54 -5.83 -23.33 7.73
C VAL A 54 -5.09 -23.66 6.44
N GLN A 55 -3.82 -24.02 6.55
CA GLN A 55 -3.07 -24.59 5.44
C GLN A 55 -3.64 -25.96 5.09
N VAL A 56 -3.82 -26.24 3.80
CA VAL A 56 -4.34 -27.50 3.27
C VAL A 56 -3.46 -27.99 2.13
N SER A 57 -3.59 -29.25 1.73
CA SER A 57 -2.80 -29.81 0.63
C SER A 57 -3.26 -29.34 -0.75
N SER A 58 -4.55 -29.04 -0.91
CA SER A 58 -5.12 -28.47 -2.13
C SER A 58 -6.50 -27.88 -1.87
N GLU A 59 -7.06 -27.17 -2.86
CA GLU A 59 -8.47 -26.75 -2.87
C GLU A 59 -9.44 -27.91 -2.55
N ARG A 60 -9.14 -29.12 -3.04
CA ARG A 60 -10.00 -30.31 -2.88
C ARG A 60 -10.15 -30.79 -1.43
N SER A 61 -9.26 -30.35 -0.54
CA SER A 61 -9.34 -30.66 0.90
C SER A 61 -10.49 -29.93 1.61
N TYR A 62 -11.14 -28.98 0.93
CA TYR A 62 -12.16 -28.12 1.53
C TYR A 62 -13.31 -28.90 2.19
N THR A 63 -13.88 -29.91 1.52
CA THR A 63 -15.01 -30.67 2.06
C THR A 63 -14.66 -31.39 3.36
N GLU A 64 -13.47 -31.99 3.44
CA GLU A 64 -12.99 -32.67 4.64
C GLU A 64 -12.72 -31.67 5.76
N LEU A 65 -12.03 -30.57 5.45
CA LEU A 65 -11.77 -29.49 6.40
C LEU A 65 -13.06 -28.89 6.96
N TYR A 66 -14.03 -28.58 6.10
CA TYR A 66 -15.33 -28.02 6.49
C TYR A 66 -16.06 -28.95 7.46
N ASN A 67 -16.11 -30.26 7.16
CA ASN A 67 -16.74 -31.25 8.03
C ASN A 67 -16.04 -31.35 9.39
N TYR A 68 -14.71 -31.29 9.43
CA TYR A 68 -13.95 -31.30 10.67
C TYR A 68 -14.20 -30.02 11.50
N CYS A 69 -14.05 -28.85 10.88
CA CYS A 69 -14.17 -27.56 11.54
C CYS A 69 -15.60 -27.23 11.98
N SER A 70 -16.63 -27.75 11.31
CA SER A 70 -18.04 -27.58 11.69
C SER A 70 -18.39 -28.13 13.08
N ARG A 71 -17.51 -28.95 13.68
CA ARG A 71 -17.69 -29.46 15.06
C ARG A 71 -17.45 -28.41 16.14
N PHE A 72 -16.71 -27.34 15.82
CA PHE A 72 -16.37 -26.28 16.77
C PHE A 72 -17.37 -25.13 16.73
N GLY A 73 -18.15 -25.03 15.66
CA GLY A 73 -19.18 -24.01 15.50
C GLY A 73 -19.63 -23.85 14.05
N ARG A 74 -20.56 -22.91 13.84
CA ARG A 74 -21.13 -22.65 12.51
C ARG A 74 -20.19 -21.78 11.70
N ILE A 75 -19.67 -22.32 10.59
CA ILE A 75 -18.88 -21.57 9.60
C ILE A 75 -19.84 -20.73 8.75
N VAL A 76 -19.58 -19.42 8.67
CA VAL A 76 -20.39 -18.46 7.90
C VAL A 76 -19.77 -18.08 6.58
N ILE A 77 -18.44 -18.13 6.47
CA ILE A 77 -17.68 -17.83 5.26
C ILE A 77 -16.49 -18.78 5.16
N ALA A 78 -16.21 -19.26 3.95
CA ALA A 78 -14.99 -19.99 3.62
C ALA A 78 -14.39 -19.44 2.33
N GLN A 79 -13.10 -19.12 2.34
CA GLN A 79 -12.38 -18.55 1.20
C GLN A 79 -11.04 -19.26 0.99
N HIS A 80 -10.74 -19.62 -0.25
CA HIS A 80 -9.50 -20.26 -0.63
C HIS A 80 -8.53 -19.26 -1.26
N TYR A 81 -7.24 -19.39 -0.93
CA TYR A 81 -6.17 -18.67 -1.60
C TYR A 81 -4.87 -19.46 -1.66
N CYS A 82 -4.00 -19.06 -2.60
CA CYS A 82 -2.68 -19.64 -2.77
C CYS A 82 -1.58 -18.62 -2.39
N VAL A 83 -0.49 -19.15 -1.87
CA VAL A 83 0.78 -18.41 -1.68
C VAL A 83 1.82 -19.00 -2.62
N PRO A 84 2.48 -18.18 -3.46
CA PRO A 84 3.57 -18.64 -4.31
C PRO A 84 4.72 -19.17 -3.46
N HIS A 85 5.02 -20.46 -3.62
CA HIS A 85 6.17 -21.18 -3.08
C HIS A 85 6.52 -22.29 -4.11
N GLU A 86 7.61 -23.03 -3.93
CA GLU A 86 8.06 -24.08 -4.88
C GLU A 86 6.92 -25.01 -5.38
N ASP A 87 5.95 -25.35 -4.51
CA ASP A 87 4.81 -26.23 -4.83
C ASP A 87 3.41 -25.56 -4.76
N GLU A 88 3.30 -24.22 -4.75
CA GLU A 88 2.07 -23.45 -4.43
C GLU A 88 1.37 -23.90 -3.13
N LEU A 89 1.46 -23.08 -2.07
CA LEU A 89 0.82 -23.42 -0.79
C LEU A 89 -0.65 -23.00 -0.77
N HIS A 90 -1.54 -23.94 -0.45
CA HIS A 90 -2.98 -23.71 -0.36
C HIS A 90 -3.42 -23.38 1.07
N TYR A 91 -4.30 -22.38 1.20
CA TYR A 91 -4.85 -21.94 2.47
C TYR A 91 -6.37 -21.73 2.38
N MET A 92 -7.05 -21.97 3.49
CA MET A 92 -8.48 -21.75 3.68
C MET A 92 -8.69 -20.78 4.84
N LEU A 93 -9.27 -19.62 4.58
CA LEU A 93 -9.81 -18.74 5.61
C LEU A 93 -11.23 -19.21 5.95
N LEU A 94 -11.46 -19.57 7.21
CA LEU A 94 -12.76 -19.96 7.73
C LEU A 94 -13.21 -18.95 8.78
N GLU A 95 -14.36 -18.32 8.55
CA GLU A 95 -14.99 -17.42 9.51
C GLU A 95 -16.15 -18.14 10.20
N TYR A 96 -16.14 -18.16 11.52
CA TYR A 96 -17.22 -18.69 12.35
C TYR A 96 -18.27 -17.63 12.67
N ALA A 97 -19.44 -18.05 13.14
CA ALA A 97 -20.50 -17.11 13.55
C ALA A 97 -20.08 -16.25 14.75
N SER A 98 -19.24 -16.78 15.65
CA SER A 98 -18.75 -16.09 16.85
C SER A 98 -17.26 -16.31 17.11
N ALA A 99 -16.64 -15.38 17.85
CA ALA A 99 -15.24 -15.50 18.27
C ALA A 99 -15.01 -16.71 19.21
N GLY A 100 -16.01 -17.08 20.01
CA GLY A 100 -15.94 -18.25 20.89
C GLY A 100 -15.81 -19.57 20.13
N GLU A 101 -16.51 -19.71 19.00
CA GLU A 101 -16.40 -20.89 18.13
C GLU A 101 -15.03 -20.99 17.45
N ALA A 102 -14.50 -19.86 16.96
CA ALA A 102 -13.14 -19.81 16.42
C ALA A 102 -12.09 -20.16 17.49
N ALA A 103 -12.27 -19.62 18.70
CA ALA A 103 -11.42 -19.95 19.85
C ALA A 103 -11.53 -21.44 20.22
N ALA A 104 -12.70 -22.06 20.13
CA ALA A 104 -12.86 -23.50 20.35
C ALA A 104 -12.05 -24.33 19.35
N ALA A 105 -12.05 -23.94 18.06
CA ALA A 105 -11.23 -24.59 17.04
C ALA A 105 -9.72 -24.42 17.34
N ILE A 106 -9.27 -23.21 17.67
CA ILE A 106 -7.87 -22.93 18.04
C ILE A 106 -7.46 -23.72 19.30
N ASN A 107 -8.28 -23.70 20.35
CA ASN A 107 -7.98 -24.36 21.62
C ASN A 107 -7.95 -25.89 21.52
N SER A 108 -8.65 -26.47 20.55
CA SER A 108 -8.62 -27.91 20.26
C SER A 108 -7.40 -28.35 19.44
N SER A 109 -6.63 -27.40 18.89
CA SER A 109 -5.51 -27.68 18.01
C SER A 109 -4.30 -28.20 18.78
N ALA A 110 -3.59 -29.17 18.18
CA ALA A 110 -2.41 -29.78 18.76
C ALA A 110 -1.12 -29.11 18.25
N TYR A 111 -0.10 -29.04 19.12
CA TYR A 111 1.25 -28.65 18.70
C TYR A 111 1.92 -29.76 17.89
N ASN A 112 2.84 -29.38 17.00
CA ASN A 112 3.53 -30.35 16.16
C ASN A 112 4.58 -31.16 16.95
N ALA A 113 4.22 -32.36 17.39
CA ALA A 113 5.11 -33.27 18.10
C ALA A 113 6.27 -33.83 17.24
N GLU A 114 6.14 -33.82 15.89
CA GLU A 114 7.14 -34.39 14.97
C GLU A 114 8.36 -33.48 14.75
N LEU A 115 8.29 -32.21 15.19
CA LEU A 115 9.47 -31.35 15.28
C LEU A 115 10.42 -31.78 16.42
N GLY A 116 9.95 -32.63 17.35
CA GLY A 116 10.66 -33.02 18.58
C GLY A 116 11.91 -33.87 18.42
N SER A 117 12.21 -34.44 17.25
CA SER A 117 13.43 -35.25 17.04
C SER A 117 14.59 -34.50 16.39
N SER A 118 14.37 -33.33 15.77
CA SER A 118 15.43 -32.59 15.05
C SER A 118 15.36 -31.06 15.15
N GLY A 119 14.33 -30.47 15.78
CA GLY A 119 14.25 -29.02 15.98
C GLY A 119 12.93 -28.60 16.62
N SER A 120 12.95 -28.24 17.90
CA SER A 120 11.74 -27.82 18.64
C SER A 120 11.16 -26.53 18.06
N GLY A 121 9.98 -26.59 17.45
CA GLY A 121 9.20 -25.38 17.11
C GLY A 121 8.74 -24.65 18.38
N VAL A 122 8.54 -23.34 18.29
CA VAL A 122 8.03 -22.54 19.42
C VAL A 122 6.53 -22.78 19.58
N PRO A 123 6.01 -23.20 20.76
CA PRO A 123 4.61 -23.55 20.95
C PRO A 123 3.71 -22.30 21.13
N VAL A 124 3.63 -21.46 20.11
CA VAL A 124 2.77 -20.27 20.11
C VAL A 124 1.36 -20.60 19.64
N ARG A 125 0.34 -20.10 20.37
CA ARG A 125 -1.05 -20.16 19.93
C ARG A 125 -1.29 -19.12 18.85
N SER A 126 -1.96 -19.54 17.79
CA SER A 126 -2.12 -18.72 16.59
C SER A 126 -3.41 -19.08 15.85
N PRO A 127 -4.07 -18.13 15.15
CA PRO A 127 -5.16 -18.43 14.23
C PRO A 127 -4.69 -19.14 12.95
N PHE A 128 -3.37 -19.25 12.74
CA PHE A 128 -2.76 -19.98 11.64
C PHE A 128 -2.50 -21.44 12.03
N LEU A 129 -3.19 -22.36 11.33
CA LEU A 129 -3.23 -23.78 11.61
C LEU A 129 -2.85 -24.58 10.34
N TRP A 130 -2.52 -25.86 10.51
CA TRP A 130 -2.34 -26.79 9.40
C TRP A 130 -3.29 -27.97 9.56
N PHE A 131 -4.05 -28.29 8.51
CA PHE A 131 -4.87 -29.48 8.44
C PHE A 131 -4.06 -30.68 7.93
N ARG A 132 -3.78 -31.63 8.82
CA ARG A 132 -3.06 -32.87 8.49
C ARG A 132 -4.01 -33.84 7.80
N ALA A 133 -3.52 -34.53 6.77
CA ALA A 133 -4.19 -35.70 6.26
C ALA A 133 -4.34 -36.73 7.38
N ALA A 134 -5.50 -37.40 7.45
CA ALA A 134 -5.69 -38.51 8.38
C ALA A 134 -4.60 -39.56 8.11
N ALA A 135 -3.68 -39.75 9.05
CA ALA A 135 -2.60 -40.71 8.89
C ALA A 135 -3.20 -42.08 8.56
N SER A 136 -2.84 -42.64 7.40
CA SER A 136 -3.21 -43.99 6.97
C SER A 136 -2.64 -45.01 7.95
N GLY A 137 -3.35 -45.28 9.05
CA GLY A 137 -2.91 -46.25 10.06
C GLY A 137 -3.20 -45.90 11.52
N ARG A 138 -3.57 -44.66 11.87
CA ARG A 138 -4.04 -44.38 13.24
C ARG A 138 -5.50 -44.81 13.39
N ARG A 139 -5.69 -46.06 13.80
CA ARG A 139 -6.99 -46.58 14.27
C ARG A 139 -7.51 -45.68 15.39
N GLY A 140 -8.58 -44.91 15.14
CA GLY A 140 -9.25 -44.15 16.21
C GLY A 140 -9.92 -42.83 15.80
N LEU A 141 -9.64 -42.25 14.63
CA LEU A 141 -10.41 -41.10 14.16
C LEU A 141 -11.77 -41.59 13.64
N ALA A 142 -12.83 -41.36 14.42
CA ALA A 142 -14.19 -41.62 14.00
C ALA A 142 -14.44 -40.97 12.63
N LYS A 143 -14.97 -41.75 11.68
CA LYS A 143 -15.34 -41.26 10.34
C LYS A 143 -16.33 -40.12 10.54
N LEU A 144 -15.90 -38.89 10.25
CA LEU A 144 -16.74 -37.70 10.42
C LEU A 144 -18.01 -37.90 9.59
N ALA A 145 -19.17 -37.66 10.22
CA ALA A 145 -20.43 -37.63 9.48
C ALA A 145 -20.31 -36.54 8.40
N ALA A 146 -20.51 -36.91 7.14
CA ALA A 146 -20.45 -35.96 6.05
C ALA A 146 -21.64 -35.00 6.17
N ASN A 147 -21.39 -33.68 6.17
CA ASN A 147 -22.46 -32.72 5.94
C ASN A 147 -23.00 -32.93 4.53
N GLN A 148 -24.32 -33.10 4.40
CA GLN A 148 -24.98 -33.32 3.12
C GLN A 148 -24.92 -32.06 2.22
N HIS A 149 -24.74 -30.87 2.82
CA HIS A 149 -24.61 -29.59 2.13
C HIS A 149 -23.53 -28.72 2.77
N PRO A 150 -22.25 -28.86 2.39
CA PRO A 150 -21.20 -27.96 2.84
C PRO A 150 -21.44 -26.55 2.27
N LEU A 151 -21.08 -25.52 3.05
CA LEU A 151 -21.07 -24.14 2.57
C LEU A 151 -20.16 -24.06 1.32
N PRO A 152 -20.54 -23.41 0.21
CA PRO A 152 -19.63 -23.25 -0.92
C PRO A 152 -18.48 -22.30 -0.59
N LEU A 153 -17.32 -22.51 -1.22
CA LEU A 153 -16.22 -21.54 -1.17
C LEU A 153 -16.68 -20.22 -1.81
N ALA A 154 -16.57 -19.12 -1.05
CA ALA A 154 -16.91 -17.79 -1.53
C ALA A 154 -15.89 -17.26 -2.56
N THR A 155 -14.67 -17.78 -2.54
CA THR A 155 -13.62 -17.43 -3.50
C THR A 155 -12.63 -18.60 -3.62
N ILE A 156 -12.12 -18.83 -4.82
CA ILE A 156 -11.04 -19.78 -5.12
C ILE A 156 -9.86 -18.97 -5.64
N ASP A 157 -8.69 -19.16 -5.01
CA ASP A 157 -7.45 -18.46 -5.38
C ASP A 157 -7.59 -16.93 -5.31
N GLY A 158 -8.24 -16.45 -4.25
CA GLY A 158 -8.66 -15.06 -4.13
C GLY A 158 -7.53 -14.04 -3.98
N THR A 159 -6.28 -14.46 -3.84
CA THR A 159 -5.11 -13.55 -3.74
C THR A 159 -4.42 -13.33 -5.07
N ARG A 160 -4.70 -14.14 -6.09
CA ARG A 160 -4.03 -14.03 -7.41
C ARG A 160 -4.53 -12.79 -8.15
N PRO A 161 -3.68 -11.76 -8.37
CA PRO A 161 -4.07 -10.62 -9.16
C PRO A 161 -4.21 -11.03 -10.64
N PRO A 162 -5.06 -10.33 -11.43
CA PRO A 162 -5.13 -10.60 -12.87
C PRO A 162 -3.75 -10.37 -13.51
N THR A 163 -3.36 -11.26 -14.42
CA THR A 163 -2.12 -11.08 -15.17
C THR A 163 -2.19 -9.84 -16.05
N HIS A 164 -1.04 -9.34 -16.49
CA HIS A 164 -1.01 -8.19 -17.39
C HIS A 164 -1.82 -8.43 -18.68
N GLU A 165 -1.72 -9.64 -19.25
CA GLU A 165 -2.44 -10.04 -20.46
C GLU A 165 -3.95 -10.12 -20.23
N GLN A 166 -4.39 -10.75 -19.13
CA GLN A 166 -5.81 -10.83 -18.76
C GLN A 166 -6.41 -9.44 -18.57
N LEU A 167 -5.69 -8.55 -17.89
CA LEU A 167 -6.13 -7.18 -17.69
C LEU A 167 -6.20 -6.42 -19.03
N GLN A 168 -5.21 -6.59 -19.91
CA GLN A 168 -5.25 -5.96 -21.23
C GLN A 168 -6.44 -6.44 -22.07
N GLN A 169 -6.73 -7.75 -22.08
CA GLN A 169 -7.88 -8.32 -22.79
C GLN A 169 -9.20 -7.78 -22.23
N LEU A 170 -9.34 -7.73 -20.90
CA LEU A 170 -10.51 -7.19 -20.22
C LEU A 170 -10.79 -5.73 -20.60
N LEU A 171 -9.75 -4.90 -20.63
CA LEU A 171 -9.86 -3.49 -21.01
C LEU A 171 -10.07 -3.29 -22.51
N ARG A 172 -9.51 -4.16 -23.35
CA ARG A 172 -9.72 -4.11 -24.80
C ARG A 172 -11.18 -4.39 -25.16
N GLY A 173 -11.81 -5.35 -24.49
CA GLY A 173 -13.22 -5.70 -24.66
C GLY A 173 -14.19 -4.79 -23.91
N ALA A 174 -13.81 -3.56 -23.57
CA ALA A 174 -14.72 -2.55 -23.03
C ALA A 174 -15.37 -1.74 -24.18
N GLU A 175 -16.49 -1.09 -23.90
CA GLU A 175 -17.26 -0.26 -24.84
C GLU A 175 -16.86 1.21 -24.76
N SER A 176 -16.31 1.65 -23.63
CA SER A 176 -15.89 3.04 -23.41
C SER A 176 -14.69 3.14 -22.46
N ILE A 177 -14.00 4.29 -22.46
CA ILE A 177 -12.92 4.59 -21.50
C ILE A 177 -13.44 4.54 -20.07
N GLU A 178 -14.68 4.99 -19.83
CA GLU A 178 -15.33 4.90 -18.53
C GLU A 178 -15.47 3.44 -18.07
N GLN A 179 -15.91 2.55 -18.95
CA GLN A 179 -15.99 1.13 -18.63
C GLN A 179 -14.60 0.51 -18.44
N GLN A 180 -13.56 0.97 -19.17
CA GLN A 180 -12.18 0.57 -18.90
C GLN A 180 -11.71 0.99 -17.50
N ILE A 181 -12.01 2.23 -17.09
CA ILE A 181 -11.68 2.76 -15.75
C ILE A 181 -12.36 1.92 -14.67
N LEU A 182 -13.65 1.61 -14.83
CA LEU A 182 -14.40 0.79 -13.88
C LEU A 182 -13.86 -0.64 -13.82
N LYS A 183 -13.66 -1.29 -14.97
CA LYS A 183 -13.09 -2.65 -15.04
C LYS A 183 -11.70 -2.72 -14.41
N LEU A 184 -10.83 -1.74 -14.69
CA LEU A 184 -9.52 -1.63 -14.05
C LEU A 184 -9.65 -1.56 -12.53
N TYR A 185 -10.51 -0.68 -12.02
CA TYR A 185 -10.73 -0.53 -10.59
C TYR A 185 -11.26 -1.82 -9.95
N GLU A 186 -12.32 -2.40 -10.51
CA GLU A 186 -12.98 -3.59 -9.97
C GLU A 186 -12.04 -4.80 -9.87
N HIS A 187 -11.17 -4.99 -10.85
CA HIS A 187 -10.29 -6.17 -10.95
C HIS A 187 -8.91 -5.97 -10.31
N THR A 188 -8.56 -4.74 -9.90
CA THR A 188 -7.25 -4.47 -9.26
C THR A 188 -7.37 -3.95 -7.84
N ARG A 189 -8.54 -3.45 -7.40
CA ARG A 189 -8.77 -3.05 -6.02
C ARG A 189 -8.56 -4.20 -5.05
N LEU A 190 -8.16 -3.86 -3.83
CA LEU A 190 -8.08 -4.80 -2.74
C LEU A 190 -9.45 -5.44 -2.51
N ASN A 191 -9.52 -6.76 -2.65
CA ASN A 191 -10.77 -7.51 -2.52
C ASN A 191 -11.07 -7.88 -1.06
N ASP A 192 -12.25 -8.46 -0.82
CA ASP A 192 -12.73 -8.81 0.51
C ASP A 192 -11.76 -9.72 1.28
N LEU A 193 -11.26 -10.79 0.63
CA LEU A 193 -10.28 -11.70 1.22
C LEU A 193 -8.98 -10.97 1.59
N GLY A 194 -8.48 -10.12 0.70
CA GLY A 194 -7.28 -9.32 0.93
C GLY A 194 -7.40 -8.38 2.13
N VAL A 195 -8.60 -7.80 2.37
CA VAL A 195 -8.87 -7.00 3.58
C VAL A 195 -8.86 -7.91 4.81
N ARG A 196 -9.55 -9.06 4.79
CA ARG A 196 -9.61 -9.99 5.93
C ARG A 196 -8.24 -10.49 6.37
N MET A 197 -7.38 -10.86 5.42
CA MET A 197 -6.00 -11.29 5.70
C MET A 197 -5.21 -10.21 6.45
N ARG A 198 -5.39 -8.93 6.09
CA ARG A 198 -4.69 -7.81 6.75
C ARG A 198 -5.14 -7.62 8.20
N PHE A 199 -6.44 -7.76 8.46
CA PHE A 199 -6.95 -7.72 9.83
C PHE A 199 -6.57 -8.96 10.65
N LEU A 200 -6.38 -10.12 10.02
CA LEU A 200 -5.81 -11.31 10.67
C LEU A 200 -4.34 -11.13 11.04
N ALA A 201 -3.52 -10.55 10.16
CA ALA A 201 -2.13 -10.19 10.47
C ALA A 201 -2.06 -9.20 11.65
N ALA A 202 -2.93 -8.17 11.64
CA ALA A 202 -3.04 -7.23 12.75
C ALA A 202 -3.43 -7.93 14.06
N LEU A 203 -4.44 -8.81 14.01
CA LEU A 203 -4.88 -9.59 15.18
C LEU A 203 -3.75 -10.47 15.73
N GLN A 204 -2.93 -11.09 14.89
CA GLN A 204 -1.79 -11.90 15.33
C GLN A 204 -0.79 -11.06 16.14
N VAL A 205 -0.42 -9.87 15.65
CA VAL A 205 0.47 -8.92 16.36
C VAL A 205 -0.14 -8.50 17.70
N GLN A 206 -1.45 -8.18 17.72
CA GLN A 206 -2.16 -7.80 18.93
C GLN A 206 -2.19 -8.93 19.97
N GLN A 207 -2.57 -10.15 19.55
CA GLN A 207 -2.66 -11.31 20.44
C GLN A 207 -1.30 -11.66 21.06
N ALA A 208 -0.22 -11.51 20.29
CA ALA A 208 1.13 -11.83 20.72
C ALA A 208 1.58 -11.09 21.99
N ILE A 209 1.03 -9.90 22.24
CA ILE A 209 1.42 -9.05 23.36
C ILE A 209 0.29 -8.78 24.36
N SER A 210 -0.93 -9.24 24.06
CA SER A 210 -2.14 -9.01 24.86
C SER A 210 -2.04 -9.48 26.31
N GLY A 211 -1.21 -10.49 26.61
CA GLY A 211 -1.00 -10.96 27.98
C GLY A 211 -0.28 -9.95 28.88
N MET A 212 0.62 -9.14 28.31
CA MET A 212 1.34 -8.07 29.03
C MET A 212 0.66 -6.71 28.87
N PHE A 213 0.03 -6.49 27.72
CA PHE A 213 -0.69 -5.26 27.39
C PHE A 213 -2.14 -5.62 27.01
N PRO A 214 -3.04 -5.77 27.98
CA PRO A 214 -4.42 -6.20 27.73
C PRO A 214 -5.17 -5.30 26.73
N ASP A 215 -4.84 -4.01 26.75
CA ASP A 215 -5.45 -3.00 25.88
C ASP A 215 -4.66 -2.78 24.58
N ALA A 216 -3.69 -3.65 24.27
CA ALA A 216 -2.95 -3.55 23.02
C ALA A 216 -3.88 -3.63 21.82
N LEU A 217 -3.64 -2.75 20.85
CA LEU A 217 -4.44 -2.64 19.65
C LEU A 217 -3.52 -2.48 18.45
N ALA A 218 -3.54 -3.47 17.55
CA ALA A 218 -2.87 -3.39 16.27
C ALA A 218 -3.92 -3.12 15.19
N GLN A 219 -3.78 -2.02 14.46
CA GLN A 219 -4.76 -1.61 13.45
C GLN A 219 -4.10 -1.36 12.10
N PRO A 220 -4.70 -1.88 11.00
CA PRO A 220 -4.32 -1.48 9.66
C PRO A 220 -4.57 0.01 9.43
N PHE A 221 -3.63 0.67 8.77
CA PHE A 221 -3.82 1.99 8.18
C PHE A 221 -3.29 2.00 6.74
N GLY A 222 -3.26 3.19 6.13
CA GLY A 222 -2.74 3.39 4.79
C GLY A 222 -3.61 2.72 3.73
N SER A 223 -2.93 2.14 2.73
CA SER A 223 -3.59 1.58 1.55
C SER A 223 -4.57 0.44 1.87
N SER A 224 -4.40 -0.23 3.00
CA SER A 224 -5.24 -1.34 3.47
C SER A 224 -6.68 -0.94 3.77
N VAL A 225 -6.91 0.31 4.19
CA VAL A 225 -8.21 0.76 4.72
C VAL A 225 -8.67 2.12 4.19
N ASN A 226 -7.80 2.88 3.51
CA ASN A 226 -8.17 4.19 2.96
C ASN A 226 -9.05 4.15 1.70
N GLY A 227 -9.42 2.96 1.21
CA GLY A 227 -10.24 2.76 0.01
C GLY A 227 -9.48 2.85 -1.33
N PHE A 228 -8.15 3.05 -1.29
CA PHE A 228 -7.27 3.14 -2.47
C PHE A 228 -6.25 1.99 -2.55
N GLY A 229 -6.41 0.93 -1.76
CA GLY A 229 -5.57 -0.27 -1.80
C GLY A 229 -5.81 -1.10 -3.05
N LYS A 230 -4.73 -1.56 -3.68
CA LYS A 230 -4.77 -2.55 -4.78
C LYS A 230 -4.36 -3.92 -4.26
N MET A 231 -4.72 -4.98 -4.97
CA MET A 231 -4.18 -6.32 -4.67
C MET A 231 -2.65 -6.30 -4.66
N GLY A 232 -2.06 -6.94 -3.64
CA GLY A 232 -0.61 -6.97 -3.41
C GLY A 232 0.00 -5.68 -2.85
N CYS A 233 -0.78 -4.71 -2.37
CA CYS A 233 -0.20 -3.57 -1.63
C CYS A 233 0.33 -3.99 -0.25
N ASP A 234 1.25 -3.21 0.30
CA ASP A 234 1.78 -3.47 1.64
C ASP A 234 0.69 -3.29 2.72
N LEU A 235 0.94 -3.87 3.90
CA LEU A 235 0.13 -3.69 5.09
C LEU A 235 0.85 -2.76 6.07
N ASP A 236 0.37 -1.54 6.22
CA ASP A 236 0.83 -0.63 7.26
C ASP A 236 0.04 -0.90 8.56
N LEU A 237 0.73 -1.16 9.66
CA LEU A 237 0.15 -1.38 10.99
C LEU A 237 0.59 -0.31 11.97
N ILE A 238 -0.35 0.19 12.76
CA ILE A 238 -0.06 0.93 13.98
C ILE A 238 -0.33 0.02 15.18
N LEU A 239 0.60 -0.05 16.12
CA LEU A 239 0.44 -0.75 17.39
C LEU A 239 0.44 0.25 18.53
N ARG A 240 -0.61 0.16 19.34
CA ARG A 240 -0.75 0.92 20.58
C ARG A 240 -0.94 0.00 21.77
N PHE A 241 -0.63 0.51 22.96
CA PHE A 241 -0.85 -0.18 24.23
C PHE A 241 -1.99 0.40 25.04
N ASP A 242 -2.45 1.60 24.67
CA ASP A 242 -3.64 2.21 25.21
C ASP A 242 -4.84 1.81 24.35
N GLY A 243 -5.88 1.32 25.04
CA GLY A 243 -7.22 1.44 24.50
C GLY A 243 -7.43 2.93 24.32
N GLU A 244 -7.68 3.38 23.08
CA GLU A 244 -8.00 4.78 22.85
C GLU A 244 -9.09 5.14 23.86
N THR A 245 -8.75 6.03 24.79
CA THR A 245 -9.72 6.96 25.34
C THR A 245 -10.36 7.59 24.11
N THR A 246 -11.47 7.02 23.69
CA THR A 246 -12.62 7.82 23.32
C THR A 246 -12.76 8.82 24.44
N ILE A 247 -12.12 9.98 24.29
CA ILE A 247 -12.61 11.20 24.90
C ILE A 247 -13.92 11.50 24.17
N THR A 248 -14.93 10.65 24.40
CA THR A 248 -16.32 11.03 24.31
C THR A 248 -16.58 11.87 25.56
N ASP A 249 -16.08 13.10 25.56
CA ASP A 249 -16.61 14.12 26.46
C ASP A 249 -18.09 14.30 26.07
N GLY A 250 -18.96 13.68 26.87
CA GLY A 250 -20.41 13.78 26.72
C GLY A 250 -21.21 12.57 27.21
N GLN A 251 -20.59 11.41 27.42
CA GLN A 251 -21.22 10.34 28.19
C GLN A 251 -20.32 9.96 29.35
N GLU A 252 -20.67 10.48 30.52
CA GLU A 252 -20.39 9.87 31.81
C GLU A 252 -20.94 8.44 31.78
N MET A 253 -20.21 7.52 31.16
CA MET A 253 -20.43 6.10 31.37
C MET A 253 -20.09 5.85 32.83
N SER A 254 -21.14 5.77 33.66
CA SER A 254 -21.15 5.34 35.05
C SER A 254 -19.75 5.30 35.65
N ALA A 255 -19.29 6.45 36.16
CA ALA A 255 -18.04 6.54 36.89
C ALA A 255 -18.13 5.60 38.10
N ASN A 256 -17.71 4.34 37.91
CA ASN A 256 -17.16 3.58 39.01
C ASN A 256 -16.13 4.51 39.65
N GLU A 257 -16.23 4.71 40.98
CA GLU A 257 -15.24 5.52 41.69
C GLU A 257 -13.84 5.11 41.19
N PRO A 258 -13.01 6.06 40.73
CA PRO A 258 -11.70 5.74 40.20
C PRO A 258 -10.94 4.96 41.26
N SER A 259 -10.53 3.74 40.92
CA SER A 259 -9.81 2.86 41.84
C SER A 259 -8.61 3.61 42.40
N ARG A 260 -8.51 3.67 43.74
CA ARG A 260 -7.32 4.19 44.42
C ARG A 260 -6.12 3.25 44.31
N LEU A 261 -6.34 2.02 43.85
CA LEU A 261 -5.28 1.08 43.50
C LEU A 261 -4.82 1.37 42.07
N ILE A 262 -3.60 1.86 41.94
CA ILE A 262 -2.94 2.21 40.69
C ILE A 262 -1.78 1.24 40.48
N TYR A 263 -1.63 0.69 39.28
CA TYR A 263 -0.49 -0.17 38.95
C TYR A 263 0.83 0.60 39.08
N HIS A 264 1.85 -0.04 39.64
CA HIS A 264 3.21 0.48 39.53
C HIS A 264 3.63 0.50 38.06
N THR A 265 3.95 1.68 37.53
CA THR A 265 4.46 1.86 36.18
C THR A 265 5.95 2.17 36.22
N LYS A 266 6.69 1.68 35.22
CA LYS A 266 8.11 2.01 35.09
C LYS A 266 8.23 3.42 34.53
N GLU A 267 8.86 4.33 35.28
CA GLU A 267 9.08 5.71 34.84
C GLU A 267 10.03 5.76 33.63
N ASN A 268 9.68 6.63 32.68
CA ASN A 268 10.39 6.78 31.42
C ASN A 268 11.47 7.86 31.56
N MET A 269 12.73 7.44 31.79
CA MET A 269 13.86 8.35 32.01
C MET A 269 14.56 8.83 30.72
N SER A 270 13.98 8.55 29.54
CA SER A 270 14.56 8.88 28.23
C SER A 270 13.60 9.69 27.37
N ASN A 271 14.12 10.38 26.33
CA ASN A 271 13.29 10.96 25.27
C ASN A 271 12.28 9.91 24.74
N GLY A 272 10.99 10.29 24.63
CA GLY A 272 9.91 9.39 24.19
C GLY A 272 10.26 8.63 22.91
N ARG A 273 10.92 9.29 21.96
CA ARG A 273 11.42 8.65 20.73
C ARG A 273 12.38 7.49 20.99
N SER A 274 13.38 7.68 21.86
CA SER A 274 14.37 6.64 22.18
C SER A 274 13.72 5.45 22.89
N GLN A 275 12.69 5.71 23.68
CA GLN A 275 11.91 4.66 24.30
C GLN A 275 11.11 3.86 23.26
N THR A 276 10.36 4.53 22.38
CA THR A 276 9.61 3.87 21.31
C THR A 276 10.53 3.00 20.45
N GLN A 277 11.73 3.49 20.11
CA GLN A 277 12.72 2.70 19.37
C GLN A 277 13.12 1.41 20.12
N ARG A 278 13.38 1.48 21.42
CA ARG A 278 13.73 0.30 22.24
C ARG A 278 12.55 -0.67 22.38
N GLN A 279 11.34 -0.17 22.58
CA GLN A 279 10.12 -0.99 22.62
C GLN A 279 9.92 -1.72 21.28
N MET A 280 10.07 -1.00 20.17
CA MET A 280 9.99 -1.57 18.82
C MET A 280 11.12 -2.58 18.55
N GLU A 281 12.32 -2.37 19.08
CA GLU A 281 13.38 -3.37 18.99
C GLU A 281 12.97 -4.69 19.64
N CYS A 282 12.46 -4.65 20.88
CA CYS A 282 11.95 -5.81 21.60
C CYS A 282 10.75 -6.48 20.89
N ILE A 283 9.78 -5.68 20.41
CA ILE A 283 8.66 -6.20 19.61
C ILE A 283 9.19 -6.88 18.36
N GLY A 284 10.15 -6.28 17.66
CA GLY A 284 10.73 -6.85 16.47
C GLY A 284 11.43 -8.19 16.74
N ASP A 285 12.02 -8.40 17.92
CA ASP A 285 12.55 -9.72 18.32
C ASP A 285 11.42 -10.71 18.62
N LEU A 286 10.38 -10.29 19.33
CA LEU A 286 9.22 -11.12 19.62
C LEU A 286 8.54 -11.64 18.35
N LEU A 287 8.30 -10.74 17.38
CA LEU A 287 7.72 -11.09 16.09
C LEU A 287 8.60 -12.11 15.34
N HIS A 288 9.90 -11.82 15.25
CA HIS A 288 10.85 -12.64 14.49
C HIS A 288 11.07 -14.04 15.10
N LEU A 289 11.13 -14.13 16.43
CA LEU A 289 11.51 -15.37 17.10
C LEU A 289 10.34 -16.28 17.40
N PHE A 290 9.12 -15.75 17.54
CA PHE A 290 8.01 -16.50 18.11
C PHE A 290 6.76 -16.57 17.22
N LEU A 291 6.51 -15.60 16.33
CA LEU A 291 5.27 -15.61 15.56
C LEU A 291 5.38 -16.46 14.29
N PRO A 292 4.46 -17.43 14.07
CA PRO A 292 4.48 -18.26 12.89
C PRO A 292 4.19 -17.45 11.63
N GLY A 293 4.94 -17.72 10.57
CA GLY A 293 4.84 -17.06 9.28
C GLY A 293 5.53 -15.70 9.21
N VAL A 294 6.09 -15.16 10.30
CA VAL A 294 6.83 -13.90 10.26
C VAL A 294 8.30 -14.17 9.90
N CYS A 295 8.76 -13.64 8.77
CA CYS A 295 10.14 -13.77 8.30
C CYS A 295 10.68 -12.45 7.74
N HIS A 296 11.96 -12.44 7.34
CA HIS A 296 12.65 -11.28 6.75
C HIS A 296 12.55 -9.98 7.57
N VAL A 297 12.57 -10.09 8.91
CA VAL A 297 12.36 -8.94 9.80
C VAL A 297 13.51 -7.93 9.72
N ARG A 298 13.17 -6.67 9.42
CA ARG A 298 14.08 -5.53 9.31
C ARG A 298 13.64 -4.39 10.22
N ARG A 299 14.52 -3.96 11.13
CA ARG A 299 14.25 -2.87 12.09
C ARG A 299 14.83 -1.57 11.54
N ILE A 300 13.98 -0.66 11.09
CA ILE A 300 14.37 0.67 10.56
C ILE A 300 14.01 1.73 11.60
N LEU A 301 14.72 1.70 12.73
CA LEU A 301 14.36 2.50 13.91
C LEU A 301 14.81 3.96 13.82
N GLN A 302 15.79 4.27 12.97
CA GLN A 302 16.37 5.62 12.86
C GLN A 302 15.62 6.55 11.88
N ALA A 303 14.67 6.01 11.09
CA ALA A 303 13.84 6.82 10.19
C ALA A 303 12.93 7.78 10.96
N ARG A 304 12.44 8.85 10.31
CA ARG A 304 11.54 9.84 10.93
C ARG A 304 10.41 9.18 11.71
N VAL A 305 9.74 8.21 11.09
CA VAL A 305 8.84 7.28 11.76
C VAL A 305 9.60 5.95 11.88
N PRO A 306 9.94 5.47 13.09
CA PRO A 306 10.51 4.16 13.30
C PRO A 306 9.56 3.07 12.81
N ILE A 307 10.06 2.09 12.04
CA ILE A 307 9.26 1.01 11.45
C ILE A 307 9.97 -0.33 11.60
N ILE A 308 9.22 -1.40 11.85
CA ILE A 308 9.65 -2.79 11.68
C ILE A 308 9.01 -3.30 10.39
N LYS A 309 9.82 -3.64 9.39
CA LYS A 309 9.35 -4.28 8.15
C LYS A 309 9.50 -5.79 8.27
N TYR A 310 8.53 -6.57 7.82
CA TYR A 310 8.64 -8.03 7.75
C TYR A 310 7.73 -8.61 6.67
N HIS A 311 8.02 -9.83 6.23
CA HIS A 311 7.15 -10.59 5.34
C HIS A 311 6.36 -11.60 6.15
N HIS A 312 5.05 -11.70 5.90
CA HIS A 312 4.17 -12.70 6.50
C HIS A 312 3.90 -13.82 5.47
N GLU A 313 4.63 -14.93 5.59
CA GLU A 313 4.64 -16.05 4.63
C GLU A 313 3.26 -16.64 4.38
N HIS A 314 2.50 -16.97 5.43
CA HIS A 314 1.18 -17.62 5.27
C HIS A 314 0.11 -16.73 4.61
N LEU A 315 0.32 -15.42 4.58
CA LEU A 315 -0.60 -14.45 3.97
C LEU A 315 -0.02 -13.83 2.69
N ASN A 316 1.27 -14.06 2.43
CA ASN A 316 2.07 -13.39 1.41
C ASN A 316 1.94 -11.86 1.45
N LEU A 317 2.20 -11.25 2.61
CA LEU A 317 2.08 -9.80 2.82
C LEU A 317 3.40 -9.21 3.29
N GLU A 318 3.82 -8.09 2.68
CA GLU A 318 4.80 -7.18 3.27
C GLU A 318 4.10 -6.33 4.32
N VAL A 319 4.67 -6.24 5.53
CA VAL A 319 4.07 -5.56 6.67
C VAL A 319 5.03 -4.53 7.26
N ASP A 320 4.54 -3.31 7.41
CA ASP A 320 5.23 -2.17 8.01
C ASP A 320 4.57 -1.83 9.35
N LEU A 321 5.19 -2.26 10.45
CA LEU A 321 4.68 -2.01 11.81
C LEU A 321 5.33 -0.76 12.41
N SER A 322 4.49 0.16 12.91
CA SER A 322 4.88 1.40 13.59
C SER A 322 4.14 1.55 14.93
N MET A 323 4.67 2.38 15.83
CA MET A 323 3.99 2.72 17.10
C MET A 323 3.61 4.20 17.24
N SER A 324 4.07 5.07 16.34
CA SER A 324 3.98 6.54 16.52
C SER A 324 3.39 7.29 15.32
N ASN A 325 2.69 6.62 14.40
CA ASN A 325 2.19 7.23 13.15
C ASN A 325 0.68 7.53 13.17
N LEU A 326 0.19 8.20 14.22
CA LEU A 326 -1.22 8.54 14.35
C LEU A 326 -1.74 9.48 13.25
N THR A 327 -0.89 10.39 12.76
CA THR A 327 -1.25 11.24 11.62
C THR A 327 -1.54 10.40 10.38
N GLY A 328 -0.71 9.39 10.07
CA GLY A 328 -0.96 8.47 8.97
C GLY A 328 -2.22 7.64 9.15
N PHE A 329 -2.52 7.25 10.39
CA PHE A 329 -3.76 6.59 10.76
C PHE A 329 -5.00 7.45 10.46
N TYR A 330 -5.08 8.67 11.00
CA TYR A 330 -6.22 9.57 10.74
C TYR A 330 -6.28 10.07 9.28
N MET A 331 -5.14 10.16 8.58
CA MET A 331 -5.14 10.46 7.14
C MET A 331 -5.84 9.35 6.33
N SER A 332 -5.75 8.10 6.79
CA SER A 332 -6.39 6.96 6.14
C SER A 332 -7.91 7.01 6.27
N GLU A 333 -8.41 7.43 7.44
CA GLU A 333 -9.83 7.72 7.68
C GLU A 333 -10.33 8.84 6.76
N LEU A 334 -9.60 9.95 6.67
CA LEU A 334 -9.96 11.08 5.81
C LEU A 334 -10.05 10.67 4.32
N LEU A 335 -9.07 9.90 3.84
CA LEU A 335 -9.06 9.38 2.48
C LEU A 335 -10.19 8.37 2.23
N TYR A 336 -10.49 7.52 3.21
CA TYR A 336 -11.64 6.61 3.14
C TYR A 336 -12.93 7.40 2.91
N MET A 337 -13.15 8.45 3.72
CA MET A 337 -14.31 9.34 3.60
C MET A 337 -14.40 9.98 2.22
N PHE A 338 -13.30 10.51 1.69
CA PHE A 338 -13.26 11.05 0.33
C PHE A 338 -13.61 10.01 -0.74
N GLY A 339 -13.14 8.77 -0.58
CA GLY A 339 -13.54 7.66 -1.45
C GLY A 339 -15.01 7.28 -1.35
N GLU A 340 -15.69 7.59 -0.24
CA GLU A 340 -17.11 7.31 -0.04
C GLU A 340 -18.05 8.43 -0.50
N LEU A 341 -17.57 9.68 -0.51
CA LEU A 341 -18.34 10.88 -0.89
C LEU A 341 -18.86 10.83 -2.33
N ASP A 342 -18.10 10.24 -3.27
CA ASP A 342 -18.50 10.13 -4.67
C ASP A 342 -17.91 8.86 -5.32
N PRO A 343 -18.71 8.05 -6.04
CA PRO A 343 -18.26 6.79 -6.61
C PRO A 343 -17.17 6.93 -7.67
N ARG A 344 -16.97 8.12 -8.25
CA ARG A 344 -15.96 8.38 -9.28
C ARG A 344 -14.55 8.55 -8.71
N VAL A 345 -14.42 8.83 -7.41
CA VAL A 345 -13.14 9.18 -6.77
C VAL A 345 -12.13 8.03 -6.83
N ARG A 346 -12.56 6.82 -6.43
CA ARG A 346 -11.69 5.65 -6.39
C ARG A 346 -11.29 5.18 -7.79
N PRO A 347 -12.21 4.94 -8.75
CA PRO A 347 -11.83 4.50 -10.09
C PRO A 347 -10.90 5.46 -10.82
N LEU A 348 -11.16 6.78 -10.69
CA LEU A 348 -10.29 7.81 -11.28
C LEU A 348 -8.88 7.74 -10.68
N THR A 349 -8.78 7.64 -9.36
CA THR A 349 -7.48 7.57 -8.65
C THR A 349 -6.70 6.31 -9.05
N PHE A 350 -7.35 5.16 -9.18
CA PHE A 350 -6.70 3.92 -9.64
C PHE A 350 -6.16 4.05 -11.06
N SER A 351 -6.93 4.65 -11.96
CA SER A 351 -6.54 4.84 -13.36
C SER A 351 -5.34 5.77 -13.48
N ILE A 352 -5.34 6.88 -12.74
CA ILE A 352 -4.22 7.83 -12.71
C ILE A 352 -2.97 7.21 -12.07
N ARG A 353 -3.12 6.42 -11.00
CA ARG A 353 -1.99 5.69 -10.39
C ARG A 353 -1.40 4.67 -11.35
N ARG A 354 -2.25 3.94 -12.09
CA ARG A 354 -1.77 2.97 -13.09
C ARG A 354 -1.07 3.66 -14.25
N TRP A 355 -1.61 4.77 -14.74
CA TRP A 355 -0.97 5.60 -15.77
C TRP A 355 0.40 6.10 -15.30
N ALA A 356 0.48 6.71 -14.10
CA ALA A 356 1.73 7.22 -13.58
C ALA A 356 2.79 6.12 -13.37
N GLN A 357 2.35 4.91 -13.00
CA GLN A 357 3.21 3.73 -12.94
C GLN A 357 3.74 3.36 -14.33
N SER A 358 2.87 3.28 -15.35
CA SER A 358 3.25 2.96 -16.73
C SER A 358 4.20 3.99 -17.36
N CYS A 359 4.07 5.27 -17.00
CA CYS A 359 5.00 6.34 -17.42
C CYS A 359 6.32 6.34 -16.62
N GLY A 360 6.45 5.52 -15.58
CA GLY A 360 7.61 5.53 -14.68
C GLY A 360 7.77 6.83 -13.88
N LEU A 361 6.65 7.46 -13.51
CA LEU A 361 6.59 8.65 -12.62
C LEU A 361 6.58 8.26 -11.13
N THR A 362 6.16 7.02 -10.84
CA THR A 362 6.17 6.42 -9.51
C THR A 362 7.12 5.22 -9.49
N ASN A 363 7.77 4.96 -8.36
CA ASN A 363 8.63 3.81 -8.17
C ASN A 363 8.27 3.07 -6.86
N PRO A 364 8.31 1.72 -6.82
CA PRO A 364 8.16 0.97 -5.57
C PRO A 364 9.24 1.32 -4.53
N SER A 365 10.46 1.62 -4.99
CA SER A 365 11.56 2.01 -4.12
C SER A 365 11.49 3.50 -3.78
N PRO A 366 11.78 3.88 -2.51
CA PRO A 366 11.90 5.29 -2.13
C PRO A 366 12.94 6.03 -2.97
N GLY A 367 12.68 7.29 -3.28
CA GLY A 367 13.63 8.13 -4.01
C GLY A 367 13.01 9.42 -4.54
N ARG A 368 13.48 9.85 -5.72
CA ARG A 368 13.13 11.14 -6.34
C ARG A 368 11.76 11.20 -7.01
N TRP A 369 11.07 10.05 -7.12
CA TRP A 369 9.81 9.89 -7.83
C TRP A 369 8.60 10.40 -7.05
N ILE A 370 7.48 10.58 -7.75
CA ILE A 370 6.21 10.94 -7.11
C ILE A 370 5.72 9.72 -6.32
N SER A 371 5.38 9.92 -5.04
CA SER A 371 4.80 8.86 -4.23
C SER A 371 3.33 8.63 -4.59
N ASN A 372 2.81 7.43 -4.37
CA ASN A 372 1.38 7.14 -4.55
C ASN A 372 0.48 8.06 -3.69
N PHE A 373 0.96 8.47 -2.51
CA PHE A 373 0.25 9.40 -1.65
C PHE A 373 0.21 10.80 -2.24
N SER A 374 1.36 11.34 -2.69
CA SER A 374 1.43 12.64 -3.38
C SER A 374 0.54 12.66 -4.62
N LEU A 375 0.53 11.57 -5.40
CA LEU A 375 -0.34 11.44 -6.57
C LEU A 375 -1.83 11.39 -6.20
N THR A 376 -2.18 10.69 -5.11
CA THR A 376 -3.56 10.69 -4.59
C THR A 376 -3.97 12.10 -4.17
N CYS A 377 -3.09 12.85 -3.50
CA CYS A 377 -3.32 14.26 -3.16
C CYS A 377 -3.54 15.14 -4.40
N LEU A 378 -2.81 14.90 -5.50
CA LEU A 378 -3.05 15.59 -6.77
C LEU A 378 -4.46 15.30 -7.30
N VAL A 379 -4.93 14.06 -7.24
CA VAL A 379 -6.30 13.71 -7.68
C VAL A 379 -7.35 14.38 -6.79
N MET A 380 -7.20 14.28 -5.46
CA MET A 380 -8.16 14.89 -4.52
C MET A 380 -8.23 16.41 -4.71
N TYR A 381 -7.10 17.08 -4.87
CA TYR A 381 -7.06 18.53 -5.13
C TYR A 381 -7.73 18.89 -6.46
N PHE A 382 -7.47 18.14 -7.53
CA PHE A 382 -8.15 18.34 -8.81
C PHE A 382 -9.68 18.26 -8.66
N LEU A 383 -10.19 17.25 -7.94
CA LEU A 383 -11.63 17.08 -7.70
C LEU A 383 -12.25 18.20 -6.86
N GLN A 384 -11.45 18.89 -6.03
CA GLN A 384 -11.86 20.11 -5.31
C GLN A 384 -11.87 21.34 -6.23
N GLN A 385 -11.00 21.40 -7.25
CA GLN A 385 -10.85 22.55 -8.16
C GLN A 385 -11.86 22.57 -9.32
N LEU A 386 -12.63 21.51 -9.52
CA LEU A 386 -13.65 21.48 -10.56
C LEU A 386 -14.66 22.62 -10.39
N ARG A 387 -15.15 23.18 -11.51
CA ARG A 387 -16.18 24.23 -11.50
C ARG A 387 -17.42 23.85 -10.67
N GLN A 388 -17.76 22.58 -10.68
CA GLN A 388 -18.65 21.95 -9.71
C GLN A 388 -17.79 20.94 -8.95
N PRO A 389 -17.40 21.23 -7.69
CA PRO A 389 -16.52 20.36 -6.92
C PRO A 389 -17.16 19.00 -6.71
N ILE A 390 -16.35 17.95 -6.85
CA ILE A 390 -16.74 16.58 -6.47
C ILE A 390 -16.39 16.32 -5.00
N LEU A 391 -15.31 16.94 -4.52
CA LEU A 391 -14.88 16.85 -3.13
C LEU A 391 -14.90 18.22 -2.46
N PRO A 392 -15.24 18.29 -1.16
CA PRO A 392 -15.11 19.50 -0.37
C PRO A 392 -13.65 19.76 -0.01
N ALA A 393 -13.32 21.01 0.30
CA ALA A 393 -12.06 21.35 0.97
C ALA A 393 -12.01 20.73 2.37
N ILE A 394 -10.85 20.26 2.82
CA ILE A 394 -10.72 19.64 4.16
C ILE A 394 -11.00 20.68 5.25
N GLY A 395 -10.69 21.96 5.03
CA GLY A 395 -11.03 23.03 5.96
C GLY A 395 -12.55 23.17 6.20
N ALA A 396 -13.40 22.72 5.28
CA ALA A 396 -14.84 22.67 5.51
C ALA A 396 -15.23 21.54 6.48
N LEU A 397 -14.56 20.38 6.39
CA LEU A 397 -14.72 19.28 7.35
C LEU A 397 -14.21 19.68 8.75
N VAL A 398 -13.08 20.39 8.83
CA VAL A 398 -12.55 20.91 10.11
C VAL A 398 -13.55 21.86 10.76
N LYS A 399 -14.17 22.76 9.99
CA LYS A 399 -15.18 23.71 10.50
C LYS A 399 -16.48 23.04 10.93
N ALA A 400 -16.85 21.93 10.31
CA ALA A 400 -18.06 21.17 10.65
C ALA A 400 -17.85 20.20 11.82
N ALA A 401 -16.62 20.03 12.30
CA ALA A 401 -16.28 19.12 13.38
C ALA A 401 -16.90 19.58 14.72
N ASN A 402 -17.32 18.63 15.54
CA ASN A 402 -17.78 18.91 16.90
C ASN A 402 -16.89 18.21 17.96
N ALA A 403 -17.29 18.25 19.24
CA ALA A 403 -16.53 17.64 20.33
C ALA A 403 -16.23 16.15 20.10
N SER A 404 -17.15 15.37 19.52
CA SER A 404 -16.95 13.94 19.23
C SER A 404 -15.94 13.66 18.12
N ASP A 405 -15.64 14.67 17.29
CA ASP A 405 -14.71 14.56 16.17
C ASP A 405 -13.25 14.88 16.57
N VAL A 406 -13.02 15.35 17.80
CA VAL A 406 -11.68 15.75 18.25
C VAL A 406 -10.73 14.57 18.21
N ARG A 407 -9.60 14.72 17.52
CA ARG A 407 -8.47 13.79 17.53
C ARG A 407 -7.18 14.59 17.60
N ILE A 408 -6.38 14.31 18.62
CA ILE A 408 -5.09 14.97 18.85
C ILE A 408 -4.07 13.86 19.10
N THR A 409 -2.94 13.89 18.37
CA THR A 409 -1.87 12.91 18.55
C THR A 409 -1.09 13.18 19.84
N GLU A 410 -0.28 12.21 20.28
CA GLU A 410 0.63 12.37 21.42
C GLU A 410 1.59 13.57 21.26
N ASP A 411 1.99 13.88 20.02
CA ASP A 411 2.84 15.02 19.68
C ASP A 411 2.07 16.36 19.60
N GLY A 412 0.78 16.38 19.97
CA GLY A 412 -0.06 17.58 19.96
C GLY A 412 -0.56 17.99 18.56
N ILE A 413 -0.47 17.10 17.56
CA ILE A 413 -0.96 17.40 16.20
C ILE A 413 -2.48 17.26 16.19
N ASN A 414 -3.17 18.32 15.78
CA ASN A 414 -4.62 18.31 15.67
C ASN A 414 -5.06 17.66 14.34
N CYS A 415 -5.67 16.48 14.44
CA CYS A 415 -6.23 15.72 13.33
C CYS A 415 -7.77 15.74 13.30
N THR A 416 -8.38 16.80 13.86
CA THR A 416 -9.83 16.93 13.98
C THR A 416 -10.48 17.32 12.64
N PHE A 417 -11.46 16.52 12.20
CA PHE A 417 -12.33 16.81 11.07
C PHE A 417 -13.67 16.09 11.27
N ALA A 418 -14.77 16.64 10.74
CA ALA A 418 -16.09 16.02 10.84
C ALA A 418 -16.12 14.64 10.18
N ARG A 419 -16.54 13.60 10.91
CA ARG A 419 -16.73 12.23 10.39
C ARG A 419 -18.10 12.00 9.78
N ASP A 420 -19.08 12.73 10.28
CA ASP A 420 -20.44 12.73 9.75
C ASP A 420 -20.53 13.69 8.55
N THR A 421 -20.50 13.11 7.35
CA THR A 421 -20.53 13.88 6.10
C THR A 421 -21.88 14.54 5.82
N ASP A 422 -22.95 14.14 6.51
CA ASP A 422 -24.26 14.78 6.37
C ASP A 422 -24.27 16.16 7.04
N ARG A 423 -23.53 16.33 8.15
CA ARG A 423 -23.34 17.63 8.82
C ARG A 423 -22.68 18.67 7.92
N LEU A 424 -21.87 18.22 6.96
CA LEU A 424 -21.21 19.11 6.02
C LEU A 424 -22.22 19.77 5.05
N GLY A 425 -23.39 19.15 4.82
CA GLY A 425 -24.36 19.60 3.83
C GLY A 425 -23.82 19.61 2.38
N PHE A 426 -22.64 19.02 2.15
CA PHE A 426 -22.00 18.98 0.84
C PHE A 426 -22.60 17.86 0.01
N ARG A 427 -22.99 18.22 -1.22
CA ARG A 427 -23.40 17.28 -2.27
C ARG A 427 -22.82 17.76 -3.59
N SER A 428 -22.10 16.88 -4.26
CA SER A 428 -21.58 17.15 -5.60
C SER A 428 -22.75 17.36 -6.57
N ARG A 429 -22.72 18.47 -7.32
CA ARG A 429 -23.62 18.74 -8.46
C ARG A 429 -22.95 18.45 -9.79
N ASN A 430 -21.75 17.87 -9.75
CA ASN A 430 -20.95 17.60 -10.93
C ASN A 430 -21.47 16.35 -11.64
N THR A 431 -21.79 16.47 -12.93
CA THR A 431 -22.34 15.39 -13.77
C THR A 431 -21.33 14.80 -14.75
N SER A 432 -20.04 15.16 -14.66
CA SER A 432 -19.02 14.63 -15.58
C SER A 432 -18.75 13.16 -15.34
N ASN A 433 -18.67 12.38 -16.41
CA ASN A 433 -18.37 10.96 -16.32
C ASN A 433 -16.87 10.71 -16.06
N LEU A 434 -16.47 9.46 -15.82
CA LEU A 434 -15.07 9.13 -15.48
C LEU A 434 -14.08 9.45 -16.60
N SER A 435 -14.49 9.26 -17.86
CA SER A 435 -13.66 9.64 -19.02
C SER A 435 -13.40 11.15 -18.98
N GLU A 436 -14.47 11.93 -18.78
CA GLU A 436 -14.43 13.39 -18.64
C GLU A 436 -13.48 13.88 -17.56
N LEU A 437 -13.54 13.27 -16.39
CA LEU A 437 -12.68 13.62 -15.29
C LEU A 437 -11.22 13.25 -15.56
N LEU A 438 -10.96 12.14 -16.26
CA LEU A 438 -9.60 11.73 -16.61
C LEU A 438 -8.93 12.73 -17.57
N LEU A 439 -9.62 13.14 -18.64
CA LEU A 439 -9.11 14.15 -19.56
C LEU A 439 -8.89 15.49 -18.83
N GLN A 440 -9.89 15.95 -18.07
CA GLN A 440 -9.81 17.20 -17.31
C GLN A 440 -8.66 17.19 -16.30
N PHE A 441 -8.34 16.05 -15.68
CA PHE A 441 -7.18 15.94 -14.79
C PHE A 441 -5.87 16.24 -15.51
N PHE A 442 -5.68 15.65 -16.69
CA PHE A 442 -4.48 15.86 -17.50
C PHE A 442 -4.39 17.30 -18.00
N GLU A 443 -5.50 17.86 -18.50
CA GLU A 443 -5.57 19.27 -18.90
C GLU A 443 -5.26 20.22 -17.75
N PHE A 444 -5.80 19.95 -16.56
CA PHE A 444 -5.59 20.75 -15.36
C PHE A 444 -4.11 20.83 -14.98
N TYR A 445 -3.44 19.68 -14.86
CA TYR A 445 -2.03 19.65 -14.46
C TYR A 445 -1.06 20.02 -15.57
N SER A 446 -1.47 19.99 -16.84
CA SER A 446 -0.67 20.56 -17.94
C SER A 446 -0.49 22.08 -17.81
N GLN A 447 -1.43 22.75 -17.14
CA GLN A 447 -1.48 24.21 -16.98
C GLN A 447 -1.12 24.67 -15.56
N PHE A 448 -1.04 23.75 -14.58
CA PHE A 448 -0.75 24.10 -13.20
C PHE A 448 0.68 24.64 -13.03
N ASP A 449 0.80 25.78 -12.36
CA ASP A 449 2.10 26.43 -12.09
C ASP A 449 2.79 25.81 -10.87
N PHE A 450 3.44 24.65 -11.07
CA PHE A 450 4.26 24.01 -10.03
C PHE A 450 5.48 24.86 -9.61
N HIS A 451 5.87 25.87 -10.39
CA HIS A 451 7.02 26.71 -10.08
C HIS A 451 6.73 27.65 -8.91
N ASN A 452 5.57 28.31 -8.92
CA ASN A 452 5.20 29.30 -7.90
C ASN A 452 4.07 28.87 -6.97
N ARG A 453 3.27 27.85 -7.33
CA ARG A 453 2.07 27.46 -6.59
C ARG A 453 2.23 26.15 -5.82
N ALA A 454 1.74 26.18 -4.58
CA ALA A 454 1.60 25.03 -3.70
C ALA A 454 0.15 24.54 -3.73
N ILE A 455 -0.03 23.25 -3.52
CA ILE A 455 -1.34 22.60 -3.43
C ILE A 455 -1.74 22.48 -1.96
N SER A 456 -2.93 22.96 -1.63
CA SER A 456 -3.54 22.81 -0.30
C SER A 456 -4.92 22.19 -0.42
N LEU A 457 -5.05 20.97 0.11
CA LEU A 457 -6.34 20.27 0.20
C LEU A 457 -7.23 20.85 1.32
N ASN A 458 -6.63 21.51 2.32
CA ASN A 458 -7.33 22.19 3.39
C ASN A 458 -8.06 23.43 2.88
N GLU A 459 -7.40 24.24 2.07
CA GLU A 459 -8.04 25.44 1.51
C GLU A 459 -8.82 25.15 0.24
N GLY A 460 -8.54 24.03 -0.45
CA GLY A 460 -9.15 23.76 -1.75
C GLY A 460 -8.84 24.85 -2.76
N ARG A 461 -7.61 25.37 -2.74
CA ARG A 461 -7.06 26.33 -3.72
C ARG A 461 -5.54 26.31 -3.73
N ALA A 462 -4.97 26.93 -4.75
CA ALA A 462 -3.52 27.06 -4.90
C ALA A 462 -2.98 28.16 -3.96
N LEU A 463 -1.93 27.84 -3.23
CA LEU A 463 -1.20 28.76 -2.36
C LEU A 463 0.09 29.25 -3.03
N THR A 464 0.70 30.30 -2.50
CA THR A 464 2.08 30.65 -2.85
C THR A 464 3.02 29.63 -2.22
N LYS A 465 4.05 29.19 -2.95
CA LYS A 465 5.00 28.21 -2.43
C LYS A 465 5.80 28.75 -1.24
N PRO A 466 5.85 28.01 -0.11
CA PRO A 466 6.68 28.39 1.03
C PRO A 466 8.18 28.22 0.78
N ASP A 467 8.58 27.35 -0.16
CA ASP A 467 9.97 27.06 -0.46
C ASP A 467 10.21 26.76 -1.96
N HIS A 468 11.48 26.58 -2.33
CA HIS A 468 11.90 26.30 -3.71
C HIS A 468 11.83 24.81 -4.11
N SER A 469 11.04 23.98 -3.41
CA SER A 469 10.86 22.56 -3.81
C SER A 469 10.28 22.47 -5.21
N ALA A 470 10.59 21.41 -5.97
CA ALA A 470 10.06 21.24 -7.33
C ALA A 470 8.52 21.19 -7.34
N MET A 471 7.94 20.42 -6.42
CA MET A 471 6.52 20.30 -6.19
C MET A 471 6.24 20.51 -4.70
N TYR A 472 5.19 21.28 -4.38
CA TYR A 472 4.78 21.50 -3.00
C TYR A 472 3.30 21.11 -2.83
N ILE A 473 3.07 20.04 -2.07
CA ILE A 473 1.75 19.62 -1.64
C ILE A 473 1.75 19.63 -0.12
N ALA A 474 0.97 20.53 0.49
CA ALA A 474 0.86 20.61 1.93
C ALA A 474 0.24 19.32 2.48
N ASN A 475 0.85 18.73 3.52
CA ASN A 475 0.28 17.59 4.22
C ASN A 475 -1.01 18.03 4.91
N PRO A 476 -2.16 17.39 4.65
CA PRO A 476 -3.43 17.90 5.16
C PRO A 476 -3.59 17.93 6.67
N LEU A 477 -2.90 17.03 7.39
CA LEU A 477 -2.97 16.93 8.85
C LEU A 477 -1.73 17.53 9.54
N GLU A 478 -0.63 17.72 8.81
CA GLU A 478 0.59 18.38 9.28
C GLU A 478 1.02 19.49 8.30
N GLN A 479 0.24 20.57 8.21
CA GLN A 479 0.30 21.54 7.10
C GLN A 479 1.66 22.24 6.87
N LEU A 480 2.58 22.18 7.84
CA LEU A 480 3.96 22.67 7.69
C LEU A 480 4.85 21.75 6.84
N LEU A 481 4.39 20.54 6.53
CA LEU A 481 5.14 19.54 5.78
C LEU A 481 4.72 19.49 4.32
N ASN A 482 5.70 19.25 3.46
CA ASN A 482 5.50 19.00 2.05
C ASN A 482 5.56 17.48 1.78
N VAL A 483 4.43 16.89 1.37
CA VAL A 483 4.35 15.44 1.07
C VAL A 483 5.03 15.06 -0.24
N SER A 484 5.47 16.04 -1.03
CA SER A 484 6.24 15.85 -2.26
C SER A 484 7.65 16.43 -2.16
N LYS A 485 8.20 16.58 -0.94
CA LYS A 485 9.55 17.15 -0.72
C LYS A 485 10.66 16.35 -1.41
N ASN A 486 10.46 15.04 -1.55
CA ASN A 486 11.39 14.12 -2.21
C ASN A 486 11.40 14.26 -3.74
N VAL A 487 10.36 14.87 -4.34
CA VAL A 487 10.19 14.94 -5.79
C VAL A 487 11.23 15.89 -6.38
N SER A 488 12.03 15.41 -7.33
CA SER A 488 13.02 16.24 -8.03
C SER A 488 12.37 17.13 -9.08
N LEU A 489 13.10 18.18 -9.50
CA LEU A 489 12.65 19.05 -10.60
C LEU A 489 12.45 18.26 -11.90
N GLU A 490 13.35 17.30 -12.16
CA GLU A 490 13.26 16.42 -13.34
C GLU A 490 11.95 15.62 -13.33
N GLU A 491 11.57 14.99 -12.21
CA GLU A 491 10.34 14.21 -12.14
C GLU A 491 9.09 15.09 -12.18
N CYS A 492 9.15 16.31 -11.62
CA CYS A 492 8.07 17.28 -11.74
C CYS A 492 7.86 17.75 -13.19
N GLU A 493 8.92 18.02 -13.94
CA GLU A 493 8.82 18.38 -15.36
C GLU A 493 8.40 17.17 -16.22
N ARG A 494 8.87 15.95 -15.89
CA ARG A 494 8.37 14.72 -16.52
C ARG A 494 6.86 14.57 -16.31
N LEU A 495 6.35 14.81 -15.11
CA LEU A 495 4.89 14.81 -14.88
C LEU A 495 4.19 15.78 -15.84
N ARG A 496 4.67 17.03 -15.98
CA ARG A 496 4.08 18.04 -16.85
C ARG A 496 4.07 17.62 -18.33
N ILE A 497 5.13 16.98 -18.79
CA ILE A 497 5.23 16.44 -20.15
C ILE A 497 4.24 15.29 -20.33
N GLU A 498 4.23 14.33 -19.40
CA GLU A 498 3.39 13.14 -19.50
C GLU A 498 1.89 13.47 -19.41
N VAL A 499 1.46 14.41 -18.55
CA VAL A 499 0.05 14.83 -18.52
C VAL A 499 -0.35 15.50 -19.84
N ARG A 500 0.53 16.28 -20.48
CA ARG A 500 0.25 16.88 -21.79
C ARG A 500 0.14 15.81 -22.88
N ASN A 501 1.03 14.82 -22.85
CA ASN A 501 0.98 13.69 -23.78
C ASN A 501 -0.30 12.87 -23.60
N ALA A 502 -0.69 12.60 -22.35
CA ALA A 502 -1.92 11.89 -22.01
C ALA A 502 -3.17 12.63 -22.47
N ALA A 503 -3.26 13.95 -22.25
CA ALA A 503 -4.35 14.77 -22.74
C ALA A 503 -4.45 14.71 -24.28
N TRP A 504 -3.33 14.89 -24.97
CA TRP A 504 -3.28 14.82 -26.44
C TRP A 504 -3.68 13.44 -26.98
N MET A 505 -3.22 12.36 -26.35
CA MET A 505 -3.62 11.00 -26.72
C MET A 505 -5.13 10.83 -26.62
N LEU A 506 -5.74 11.20 -25.49
CA LEU A 506 -7.18 11.10 -25.31
C LEU A 506 -7.97 11.99 -26.28
N GLU A 507 -7.50 13.20 -26.59
CA GLU A 507 -8.14 14.09 -27.58
C GLU A 507 -8.08 13.51 -29.00
N SER A 508 -6.92 12.99 -29.40
CA SER A 508 -6.69 12.43 -30.75
C SER A 508 -7.53 11.18 -31.04
N GLU A 509 -7.83 10.37 -30.02
CA GLU A 509 -8.68 9.18 -30.17
C GLU A 509 -10.13 9.54 -30.52
N VAL A 510 -10.60 10.69 -30.03
CA VAL A 510 -11.92 11.23 -30.36
C VAL A 510 -11.97 11.61 -31.84
N GLU A 511 -10.89 12.20 -32.36
CA GLU A 511 -10.76 12.59 -33.76
C GLU A 511 -10.64 11.39 -34.71
N ASN A 512 -9.96 10.32 -34.29
CA ASN A 512 -9.77 9.09 -35.09
C ASN A 512 -10.98 8.12 -35.07
N SER A 513 -11.93 8.31 -34.16
CA SER A 513 -13.14 7.48 -34.03
C SER A 513 -14.09 7.55 -35.24
N THR A 514 -13.84 8.44 -36.20
CA THR A 514 -14.54 8.57 -37.49
C THR A 514 -14.10 7.55 -38.55
N LEU A 515 -13.09 6.71 -38.27
CA LEU A 515 -12.63 5.67 -39.18
C LEU A 515 -13.46 4.36 -39.07
N PRO A 516 -13.58 3.56 -40.15
CA PRO A 516 -14.37 2.33 -40.18
C PRO A 516 -13.96 1.32 -39.08
N GLU A 517 -14.93 0.57 -38.53
CA GLU A 517 -14.71 -0.44 -37.47
C GLU A 517 -13.70 -1.54 -37.86
N SER A 518 -13.54 -1.83 -39.15
CA SER A 518 -12.63 -2.85 -39.66
C SER A 518 -11.14 -2.55 -39.41
N GLU A 519 -10.76 -1.31 -39.14
CA GLU A 519 -9.37 -0.92 -38.83
C GLU A 519 -9.07 -0.85 -37.32
N ARG A 520 -10.09 -0.96 -36.46
CA ARG A 520 -9.94 -0.88 -34.98
C ARG A 520 -9.55 -2.21 -34.33
N GLN A 521 -9.76 -3.34 -35.00
CA GLN A 521 -9.73 -4.67 -34.37
C GLN A 521 -8.34 -5.14 -33.88
N ASP A 522 -7.25 -4.42 -34.18
CA ASP A 522 -5.90 -4.76 -33.73
C ASP A 522 -5.19 -3.62 -32.97
N GLN A 523 -5.90 -2.53 -32.64
CA GLN A 523 -5.31 -1.34 -32.03
C GLN A 523 -5.64 -1.20 -30.54
N SER A 524 -4.60 -0.94 -29.75
CA SER A 524 -4.72 -0.44 -28.38
C SER A 524 -5.43 0.93 -28.39
N TRP A 525 -6.40 1.13 -27.48
CA TRP A 525 -7.23 2.35 -27.39
C TRP A 525 -7.57 2.69 -25.93
N GLY A 526 -7.93 3.95 -25.67
CA GLY A 526 -8.33 4.43 -24.35
C GLY A 526 -7.22 4.32 -23.32
N LEU A 527 -7.52 3.72 -22.16
CA LEU A 527 -6.53 3.48 -21.11
C LEU A 527 -5.34 2.65 -21.58
N LEU A 528 -5.55 1.73 -22.53
CA LEU A 528 -4.44 0.89 -23.03
C LEU A 528 -3.38 1.72 -23.74
N ASN A 529 -3.75 2.80 -24.43
CA ASN A 529 -2.79 3.73 -25.03
C ASN A 529 -2.04 4.54 -23.97
N LEU A 530 -2.74 4.95 -22.92
CA LEU A 530 -2.12 5.62 -21.76
C LEU A 530 -1.14 4.72 -21.00
N PHE A 531 -1.28 3.39 -21.06
CA PHE A 531 -0.44 2.44 -20.34
C PHE A 531 0.77 1.94 -21.13
N LYS A 532 0.94 2.34 -22.40
CA LYS A 532 2.09 1.95 -23.21
C LYS A 532 3.39 2.49 -22.61
N HIS A 533 4.34 1.59 -22.36
CA HIS A 533 5.67 1.96 -21.89
C HIS A 533 6.38 2.81 -22.96
N PRO A 534 7.03 3.93 -22.60
CA PRO A 534 7.65 4.84 -23.56
C PRO A 534 8.98 4.32 -24.15
N GLU A 535 9.20 3.00 -24.28
CA GLU A 535 10.42 2.47 -24.90
C GLU A 535 10.58 2.92 -26.37
N LYS A 536 9.49 3.33 -27.03
CA LYS A 536 9.50 3.76 -28.44
C LYS A 536 9.24 5.26 -28.68
N SER A 537 9.06 6.08 -27.65
CA SER A 537 8.66 7.49 -27.86
C SER A 537 9.19 8.49 -26.84
N VAL A 538 10.33 8.22 -26.20
CA VAL A 538 11.07 9.34 -25.58
C VAL A 538 11.75 10.14 -26.69
N ILE A 539 11.02 11.05 -27.32
CA ILE A 539 11.64 12.24 -27.89
C ILE A 539 12.17 13.01 -26.69
N ARG A 540 13.38 12.68 -26.25
CA ARG A 540 14.13 13.53 -25.32
C ARG A 540 14.38 14.82 -26.11
N PRO A 541 13.81 15.97 -25.73
CA PRO A 541 14.33 17.23 -26.25
C PRO A 541 15.81 17.23 -25.87
N ASN A 542 16.70 17.35 -26.86
CA ASN A 542 18.15 17.52 -26.63
C ASN A 542 18.38 18.88 -25.97
N MET A 543 18.03 19.01 -24.69
CA MET A 543 18.30 20.18 -23.89
C MET A 543 18.69 19.78 -22.46
N PHE A 544 19.98 19.98 -22.20
CA PHE A 544 20.64 20.32 -20.95
C PHE A 544 20.91 19.31 -19.82
N PHE A 545 20.47 18.04 -19.88
CA PHE A 545 20.84 17.11 -18.81
C PHE A 545 21.41 15.79 -19.34
N LYS A 546 22.75 15.69 -19.32
CA LYS A 546 23.43 14.38 -19.33
C LYS A 546 23.16 13.73 -17.96
N PRO A 547 22.54 12.54 -17.88
CA PRO A 547 22.41 11.84 -16.62
C PRO A 547 23.81 11.45 -16.14
N ARG A 548 24.29 12.08 -15.05
CA ARG A 548 25.36 11.48 -14.24
C ARG A 548 24.67 10.55 -13.26
N MET A 549 24.45 9.31 -13.69
CA MET A 549 24.08 8.21 -12.81
C MET A 549 25.22 7.19 -12.89
N VAL A 550 25.85 6.93 -11.74
CA VAL A 550 26.63 5.70 -11.53
C VAL A 550 25.73 4.87 -10.63
N GLU A 551 25.24 3.74 -11.12
CA GLU A 551 24.54 2.79 -10.26
C GLU A 551 25.53 2.15 -9.29
N VAL A 552 25.12 1.97 -8.04
CA VAL A 552 25.96 1.30 -7.02
C VAL A 552 26.09 -0.21 -7.32
N SER A 553 25.14 -0.79 -8.07
CA SER A 553 25.23 -2.14 -8.67
C SER A 553 26.46 -2.28 -9.58
N ASP A 554 26.79 -1.24 -10.35
CA ASP A 554 27.95 -1.24 -11.26
C ASP A 554 29.31 -1.19 -10.54
N LEU A 555 29.31 -0.88 -9.23
CA LEU A 555 30.52 -0.82 -8.41
C LEU A 555 30.93 -2.18 -7.83
N PHE A 556 30.04 -3.18 -7.79
CA PHE A 556 30.30 -4.45 -7.10
C PHE A 556 30.28 -5.70 -7.99
N ASP A 557 29.90 -5.60 -9.27
CA ASP A 557 29.81 -6.76 -10.20
C ASP A 557 31.03 -6.98 -11.12
N LYS A 558 32.24 -6.59 -10.68
CA LYS A 558 33.48 -6.98 -11.39
C LYS A 558 34.37 -7.89 -10.56
N SER A 559 33.84 -9.08 -10.29
CA SER A 559 34.65 -10.25 -9.97
C SER A 559 34.23 -11.43 -10.86
N GLN A 560 34.68 -11.44 -12.12
CA GLN A 560 35.02 -12.66 -12.84
C GLN A 560 35.81 -12.35 -14.12
N ALA A 561 36.74 -13.24 -14.44
CA ALA A 561 37.87 -13.03 -15.33
C ALA A 561 37.49 -12.99 -16.81
N ALA A 562 37.96 -11.96 -17.53
CA ALA A 562 38.16 -12.00 -18.97
C ALA A 562 39.31 -11.06 -19.37
N THR A 563 40.38 -11.66 -19.87
CA THR A 563 41.51 -11.01 -20.53
C THR A 563 41.03 -10.21 -21.76
N THR A 564 40.96 -8.90 -21.64
CA THR A 564 40.90 -7.99 -22.81
C THR A 564 41.80 -6.78 -22.53
N ALA A 565 42.74 -6.54 -23.44
CA ALA A 565 43.70 -5.46 -23.35
C ALA A 565 42.98 -4.10 -23.42
N SER A 566 43.18 -3.26 -22.41
CA SER A 566 42.71 -1.87 -22.39
C SER A 566 43.37 -1.04 -23.51
N PRO A 567 42.65 -0.14 -24.19
CA PRO A 567 43.24 0.73 -25.21
C PRO A 567 44.30 1.68 -24.59
N PRO A 568 45.32 2.10 -25.36
CA PRO A 568 46.42 2.90 -24.83
C PRO A 568 45.93 4.30 -24.42
N VAL A 569 46.16 4.65 -23.15
CA VAL A 569 45.90 5.98 -22.60
C VAL A 569 46.85 6.99 -23.25
N SER A 570 46.29 7.97 -23.96
CA SER A 570 47.05 9.09 -24.52
C SER A 570 47.34 10.14 -23.44
N TYR A 571 48.60 10.50 -23.26
CA TYR A 571 49.03 11.51 -22.29
C TYR A 571 49.35 12.83 -23.00
N LYS A 572 48.90 13.95 -22.44
CA LYS A 572 49.05 15.29 -23.02
C LYS A 572 50.51 15.78 -23.12
N SER A 573 51.46 15.18 -22.40
CA SER A 573 52.89 15.44 -22.55
C SER A 573 53.74 14.25 -22.06
N ALA A 574 55.00 14.18 -22.52
CA ALA A 574 55.96 13.16 -22.07
C ALA A 574 56.24 13.24 -20.56
N THR A 575 56.24 14.45 -19.99
CA THR A 575 56.44 14.69 -18.56
C THR A 575 55.30 14.09 -17.72
N VAL A 576 54.05 14.23 -18.19
CA VAL A 576 52.87 13.64 -17.51
C VAL A 576 52.92 12.12 -17.58
N ARG A 577 53.37 11.54 -18.71
CA ARG A 577 53.56 10.09 -18.85
C ARG A 577 54.60 9.56 -17.85
N GLN A 578 55.72 10.27 -17.68
CA GLN A 578 56.77 9.91 -16.72
C GLN A 578 56.27 9.99 -15.27
N GLN A 579 55.54 11.06 -14.91
CA GLN A 579 54.96 11.19 -13.57
C GLN A 579 53.97 10.06 -13.24
N VAL A 580 53.08 9.72 -14.17
CA VAL A 580 52.13 8.61 -13.96
C VAL A 580 52.84 7.26 -13.84
N GLN A 581 53.94 7.05 -14.57
CA GLN A 581 54.75 5.83 -14.42
C GLN A 581 55.45 5.77 -13.06
N ASN A 582 56.01 6.89 -12.58
CA ASN A 582 56.66 6.96 -11.27
C ASN A 582 55.66 6.74 -10.11
N ILE A 583 54.45 7.32 -10.22
CA ILE A 583 53.37 7.13 -9.23
C ILE A 583 52.93 5.65 -9.21
N LYS A 584 52.77 5.03 -10.39
CA LYS A 584 52.42 3.60 -10.46
C LYS A 584 53.51 2.69 -9.90
N ALA A 585 54.79 3.04 -10.08
CA ALA A 585 55.90 2.30 -9.52
C ALA A 585 55.94 2.42 -7.99
N ALA A 586 55.77 3.63 -7.46
CA ALA A 586 55.70 3.88 -6.01
C ALA A 586 54.53 3.13 -5.35
N ALA A 587 53.33 3.22 -5.93
CA ALA A 587 52.14 2.51 -5.41
C ALA A 587 52.28 0.98 -5.44
N ARG A 588 53.07 0.44 -6.39
CA ARG A 588 53.38 -1.01 -6.43
C ARG A 588 54.32 -1.44 -5.32
N ILE A 589 55.28 -0.60 -4.97
CA ILE A 589 56.22 -0.86 -3.86
C ILE A 589 55.45 -0.80 -2.54
N GLU A 590 54.63 0.23 -2.35
CA GLU A 590 53.82 0.42 -1.14
C GLU A 590 52.80 -0.73 -0.93
N MET A 591 52.14 -1.20 -1.99
CA MET A 591 51.27 -2.38 -1.92
C MET A 591 52.03 -3.68 -1.60
N LYS A 592 53.31 -3.79 -1.99
CA LYS A 592 54.14 -4.95 -1.70
C LYS A 592 54.54 -4.96 -0.22
N GLU A 593 54.92 -3.80 0.33
CA GLU A 593 55.23 -3.62 1.75
C GLU A 593 54.00 -3.86 2.67
N LEU A 594 52.80 -3.45 2.24
CA LEU A 594 51.53 -3.75 2.93
C LEU A 594 51.18 -5.26 2.93
N ARG A 595 51.59 -6.00 1.91
CA ARG A 595 51.41 -7.47 1.85
C ARG A 595 52.44 -8.24 2.67
N GLU A 596 53.66 -7.73 2.80
CA GLU A 596 54.72 -8.35 3.60
C GLU A 596 54.54 -8.08 5.11
N SER A 597 53.94 -6.95 5.49
CA SER A 597 53.59 -6.63 6.89
C SER A 597 52.36 -7.38 7.42
N SER A 598 51.44 -7.79 6.53
CA SER A 598 50.24 -8.55 6.92
C SER A 598 50.52 -10.05 7.13
N THR A 599 51.62 -10.59 6.61
CA THR A 599 52.01 -12.00 6.78
C THR A 599 52.85 -12.26 8.04
N THR A 600 53.50 -11.23 8.61
CA THR A 600 54.31 -11.35 9.84
C THR A 600 53.48 -11.28 11.13
N THR A 601 52.25 -10.78 11.08
CA THR A 601 51.40 -10.61 12.28
C THR A 601 50.62 -11.89 12.65
N THR A 602 50.46 -12.84 11.72
CA THR A 602 49.61 -14.03 11.89
C THR A 602 50.33 -15.22 12.53
N THR A 603 51.67 -15.26 12.53
CA THR A 603 52.46 -16.37 13.09
C THR A 603 52.84 -16.19 14.57
N ALA A 604 52.59 -15.02 15.18
CA ALA A 604 52.98 -14.73 16.56
C ALA A 604 51.88 -15.02 17.62
N LYS A 605 50.63 -15.30 17.23
CA LYS A 605 49.50 -15.46 18.19
C LYS A 605 49.13 -16.89 18.59
N THR A 606 49.77 -17.93 18.05
CA THR A 606 49.44 -19.34 18.35
C THR A 606 50.40 -20.04 19.32
N LYS A 607 51.23 -19.28 20.07
CA LYS A 607 52.10 -19.79 21.14
C LYS A 607 52.01 -18.93 22.40
N ARG A 608 50.83 -18.89 23.06
CA ARG A 608 50.67 -18.55 24.49
C ARG A 608 49.21 -18.67 24.94
N SER A 609 48.78 -19.89 25.23
CA SER A 609 47.97 -20.22 26.41
C SER A 609 47.88 -21.74 26.49
N ARG A 610 48.51 -22.25 27.55
CA ARG A 610 48.20 -23.54 28.15
C ARG A 610 46.88 -23.44 28.89
#